data_AF-A0A8W8K599-F1
#
_entry.id   AF-A0A8W8K599-F1
#
_cell.length_a   1.000
_cell.length_b   1.000
_cell.length_c   1.000
_cell.angle_alpha   90.00
_cell.angle_beta   90.00
_cell.angle_gamma   90.00
#
_symmetry.space_group_name_H-M   'P 1'
#
loop_
_entity.id
_entity.type
_entity.pdbx_description
1 polymer ?
#
loop_
_entity_poly.entity_id
_entity_poly.type
_entity_poly.pdbx_seq_one_letter_code
_entity_poly.pdbx_strand_id
1 'polypeptide(L)'
;DPNDACLNGWWRCGNDRCVDPSTKCNTFDNCGDNTDETYEKCKPTMYFYENCGQEIHVYDAVHLKLKRSGSSLIPNTVCDNIVVSHSKSSGVGAPAQVYAHFRSINLQQKVSGNCTAARLDVFDGLRNKKRISESEGLCGTSLQTVDYTTDQDNFMPIEFTTDGSNQVGSFEITLTNFHTGECLAGEFLCTNGRCVDSTVQCDGYQNCGDNSDNVSDLCSVIAGLAAGAIVAIVLSAIFFVIFLPIFIIVVMGRRRRNRYSGI
;
A
#
# COMPACT_ATOMS: atom_id res chain seq x y z
N ASP A 1 -33.07 -0.47 16.56
CA ASP A 1 -32.86 0.13 17.90
C ASP A 1 -31.94 1.34 17.72
N PRO A 2 -32.08 2.50 18.41
CA PRO A 2 -31.15 3.63 18.26
C PRO A 2 -29.71 3.31 18.69
N ASN A 3 -29.47 2.08 19.17
CA ASN A 3 -28.16 1.53 19.53
C ASN A 3 -27.83 0.22 18.79
N ASP A 4 -28.36 -0.03 17.58
CA ASP A 4 -27.92 -1.17 16.77
C ASP A 4 -26.50 -0.93 16.24
N ALA A 5 -25.52 -1.08 17.13
CA ALA A 5 -24.21 -1.55 16.75
C ALA A 5 -24.40 -2.82 15.91
N CYS A 6 -23.69 -2.90 14.80
CA CYS A 6 -23.76 -4.07 13.91
C CYS A 6 -23.72 -5.37 14.73
N LEU A 7 -24.53 -6.35 14.33
CA LEU A 7 -24.59 -7.68 14.96
C LEU A 7 -23.17 -8.17 15.26
N ASN A 8 -22.96 -8.74 16.45
CA ASN A 8 -21.64 -9.12 16.97
C ASN A 8 -20.72 -9.69 15.88
N GLY A 9 -19.65 -8.96 15.58
CA GLY A 9 -18.65 -9.33 14.59
C GLY A 9 -18.72 -8.54 13.29
N TRP A 10 -19.88 -8.02 12.88
CA TRP A 10 -20.05 -7.29 11.61
C TRP A 10 -19.33 -5.93 11.60
N TRP A 11 -18.82 -5.54 10.43
CA TRP A 11 -18.11 -4.28 10.24
C TRP A 11 -19.09 -3.15 9.93
N ARG A 12 -18.91 -1.98 10.57
CA ARG A 12 -19.75 -0.80 10.40
C ARG A 12 -19.13 0.18 9.41
N CYS A 13 -19.83 0.44 8.32
CA CYS A 13 -19.52 1.42 7.29
C CYS A 13 -19.66 2.86 7.80
N GLY A 14 -19.25 3.84 6.98
CA GLY A 14 -19.35 5.27 7.30
C GLY A 14 -20.78 5.78 7.28
N ASN A 15 -21.60 5.22 6.39
CA ASN A 15 -23.04 5.42 6.24
C ASN A 15 -23.89 4.54 7.18
N ASP A 16 -23.29 4.00 8.24
CA ASP A 16 -23.94 3.16 9.25
C ASP A 16 -24.44 1.79 8.75
N ARG A 17 -24.20 1.43 7.49
CA ARG A 17 -24.45 0.08 6.97
C ARG A 17 -23.53 -0.93 7.63
N CYS A 18 -24.00 -2.17 7.78
CA CYS A 18 -23.19 -3.27 8.27
C CYS A 18 -22.83 -4.22 7.12
N VAL A 19 -21.54 -4.55 7.00
CA VAL A 19 -21.01 -5.51 6.01
C VAL A 19 -20.28 -6.65 6.72
N ASP A 20 -20.09 -7.75 5.99
CA ASP A 20 -19.36 -8.90 6.51
C ASP A 20 -17.89 -8.50 6.74
N PRO A 21 -17.24 -8.91 7.85
CA PRO A 21 -15.85 -8.54 8.11
C PRO A 21 -14.86 -9.01 7.05
N SER A 22 -15.18 -10.11 6.36
CA SER A 22 -14.37 -10.64 5.25
C SER A 22 -14.48 -9.80 3.99
N THR A 23 -15.52 -8.95 3.88
CA THR A 23 -15.70 -8.05 2.74
C THR A 23 -15.08 -6.68 2.99
N LYS A 24 -14.37 -6.50 4.10
CA LYS A 24 -13.57 -5.30 4.33
C LYS A 24 -12.20 -5.46 3.67
N CYS A 25 -11.74 -4.44 2.94
CA CYS A 25 -10.46 -4.42 2.23
C CYS A 25 -10.36 -5.48 1.10
N ASN A 26 -11.45 -5.75 0.39
CA ASN A 26 -11.54 -6.76 -0.66
C ASN A 26 -11.63 -6.16 -2.08
N THR A 27 -11.44 -4.85 -2.24
CA THR A 27 -11.60 -4.07 -3.49
C THR A 27 -13.03 -3.92 -4.02
N PHE A 28 -14.04 -4.32 -3.26
CA PHE A 28 -15.45 -4.11 -3.61
C PHE A 28 -16.10 -3.12 -2.65
N ASP A 29 -16.87 -2.17 -3.18
CA ASP A 29 -17.65 -1.26 -2.35
C ASP A 29 -18.90 -1.98 -1.79
N ASN A 30 -18.69 -2.82 -0.76
CA ASN A 30 -19.79 -3.51 -0.10
C ASN A 30 -20.59 -2.55 0.79
N CYS A 31 -19.99 -1.44 1.23
CA CYS A 31 -20.67 -0.39 1.99
C CYS A 31 -21.60 0.49 1.13
N GLY A 32 -21.35 0.63 -0.16
CA GLY A 32 -22.00 1.59 -1.08
C GLY A 32 -21.55 3.05 -0.88
N ASP A 33 -20.60 3.28 0.03
CA ASP A 33 -19.97 4.57 0.31
C ASP A 33 -18.43 4.48 0.32
N ASN A 34 -17.91 3.30 -0.06
CA ASN A 34 -16.51 2.91 -0.11
C ASN A 34 -15.76 2.92 1.23
N THR A 35 -16.46 2.97 2.37
CA THR A 35 -15.81 3.08 3.69
C THR A 35 -15.07 1.81 4.12
N ASP A 36 -15.46 0.68 3.56
CA ASP A 36 -14.82 -0.63 3.70
C ASP A 36 -13.52 -0.78 2.92
N GLU A 37 -13.25 0.08 1.94
CA GLU A 37 -12.07 -0.01 1.06
C GLU A 37 -11.13 1.21 1.16
N THR A 38 -11.38 2.14 2.10
CA THR A 38 -10.53 3.34 2.25
C THR A 38 -9.08 2.96 2.56
N TYR A 39 -8.14 3.57 1.84
CA TYR A 39 -6.69 3.36 2.00
C TYR A 39 -6.21 3.42 3.46
N GLU A 40 -6.70 4.39 4.24
CA GLU A 40 -6.34 4.55 5.67
C GLU A 40 -6.74 3.35 6.54
N LYS A 41 -7.91 2.74 6.27
CA LYS A 41 -8.42 1.59 7.04
C LYS A 41 -7.97 0.25 6.47
N CYS A 42 -7.62 0.25 5.20
CA CYS A 42 -7.30 -0.91 4.39
C CYS A 42 -5.99 -0.63 3.67
N LYS A 43 -4.86 -0.77 4.37
CA LYS A 43 -3.53 -0.74 3.72
C LYS A 43 -3.50 -1.85 2.67
N PRO A 44 -3.71 -1.58 1.37
CA PRO A 44 -4.25 -2.60 0.48
C PRO A 44 -3.09 -3.33 -0.17
N THR A 45 -2.40 -4.14 0.64
CA THR A 45 -1.46 -5.12 0.13
C THR A 45 -2.26 -6.32 -0.37
N MET A 46 -2.20 -6.55 -1.67
CA MET A 46 -2.80 -7.70 -2.32
C MET A 46 -1.73 -8.69 -2.76
N TYR A 47 -2.17 -9.92 -3.02
CA TYR A 47 -1.29 -11.02 -3.40
C TYR A 47 -1.63 -11.54 -4.79
N PHE A 48 -0.64 -11.51 -5.68
CA PHE A 48 -0.80 -11.80 -7.10
C PHE A 48 -1.39 -13.19 -7.34
N TYR A 49 -0.85 -14.23 -6.67
CA TYR A 49 -1.37 -15.59 -6.81
C TYR A 49 -2.78 -15.78 -6.23
N GLU A 50 -3.18 -15.01 -5.23
CA GLU A 50 -4.52 -15.13 -4.62
C GLU A 50 -5.60 -14.52 -5.50
N ASN A 51 -5.24 -13.55 -6.34
CA ASN A 51 -6.15 -12.85 -7.25
C ASN A 51 -5.98 -13.32 -8.69
N CYS A 52 -5.35 -14.48 -8.88
CA CYS A 52 -5.03 -15.02 -10.19
C CYS A 52 -6.29 -15.21 -11.05
N GLY A 53 -6.34 -14.55 -12.21
CA GLY A 53 -7.50 -14.62 -13.12
C GLY A 53 -8.68 -13.74 -12.69
N GLN A 54 -8.49 -12.86 -11.70
CA GLN A 54 -9.53 -11.95 -11.21
C GLN A 54 -9.29 -10.50 -11.65
N GLU A 55 -10.35 -9.71 -11.58
CA GLU A 55 -10.29 -8.25 -11.70
C GLU A 55 -9.90 -7.64 -10.35
N ILE A 56 -8.85 -6.83 -10.35
CA ILE A 56 -8.35 -6.08 -9.20
C ILE A 56 -8.82 -4.64 -9.35
N HIS A 57 -9.71 -4.19 -8.48
CA HIS A 57 -10.19 -2.81 -8.50
C HIS A 57 -9.23 -1.90 -7.73
N VAL A 58 -8.60 -0.96 -8.43
CA VAL A 58 -7.72 0.06 -7.86
C VAL A 58 -8.52 1.35 -7.72
N TYR A 59 -8.98 1.62 -6.49
CA TYR A 59 -9.65 2.88 -6.17
C TYR A 59 -8.66 4.01 -6.00
N ASP A 60 -7.75 3.93 -5.02
CA ASP A 60 -6.77 4.99 -4.76
C ASP A 60 -5.36 4.47 -5.13
N ALA A 61 -4.86 3.51 -4.35
CA ALA A 61 -3.70 2.72 -4.70
C ALA A 61 -3.80 1.30 -4.13
N VAL A 62 -3.07 0.37 -4.72
CA VAL A 62 -2.91 -1.03 -4.28
C VAL A 62 -1.44 -1.43 -4.37
N HIS A 63 -0.94 -2.13 -3.35
CA HIS A 63 0.40 -2.73 -3.38
C HIS A 63 0.27 -4.22 -3.69
N LEU A 64 0.58 -4.61 -4.92
CA LEU A 64 0.50 -5.98 -5.37
C LEU A 64 1.84 -6.69 -5.16
N LYS A 65 1.87 -7.59 -4.18
CA LYS A 65 3.01 -8.47 -3.92
C LYS A 65 2.76 -9.81 -4.57
N LEU A 66 3.81 -10.52 -4.95
CA LEU A 66 3.65 -11.86 -5.52
C LEU A 66 2.84 -12.80 -4.59
N LYS A 67 3.15 -12.77 -3.28
CA LYS A 67 2.55 -13.65 -2.26
C LYS A 67 2.79 -13.16 -0.83
N ARG A 68 2.09 -13.77 0.14
CA ARG A 68 2.18 -13.45 1.59
C ARG A 68 3.55 -13.70 2.20
N SER A 69 4.17 -14.85 1.90
CA SER A 69 5.41 -15.27 2.55
C SER A 69 6.21 -16.27 1.70
N GLY A 70 7.49 -16.42 2.07
CA GLY A 70 8.48 -17.24 1.38
C GLY A 70 8.91 -16.63 0.06
N SER A 71 9.69 -17.40 -0.71
CA SER A 71 10.27 -16.91 -1.97
C SER A 71 10.20 -17.92 -3.12
N SER A 72 9.79 -19.17 -2.88
CA SER A 72 9.53 -20.14 -3.96
C SER A 72 8.46 -19.67 -4.95
N LEU A 73 8.74 -19.77 -6.24
CA LEU A 73 7.74 -19.60 -7.30
C LEU A 73 6.95 -20.91 -7.49
N ILE A 74 5.75 -20.81 -8.05
CA ILE A 74 4.93 -21.97 -8.43
C ILE A 74 5.34 -22.33 -9.87
N PRO A 75 5.84 -23.55 -10.16
CA PRO A 75 6.23 -23.94 -11.51
C PRO A 75 5.01 -24.09 -12.45
N ASN A 76 5.23 -23.92 -13.76
CA ASN A 76 4.21 -24.01 -14.82
C ASN A 76 3.01 -23.10 -14.57
N THR A 77 3.24 -21.91 -14.03
CA THR A 77 2.17 -20.95 -13.75
C THR A 77 1.96 -20.07 -14.95
N VAL A 78 0.69 -19.85 -15.29
CA VAL A 78 0.24 -18.74 -16.13
C VAL A 78 -0.83 -18.03 -15.33
N CYS A 79 -0.54 -16.79 -14.95
CA CYS A 79 -1.41 -16.02 -14.09
C CYS A 79 -1.62 -14.63 -14.68
N ASP A 80 -2.87 -14.32 -15.05
CA ASP A 80 -3.25 -13.05 -15.66
C ASP A 80 -4.20 -12.32 -14.70
N ASN A 81 -3.79 -11.14 -14.24
CA ASN A 81 -4.60 -10.31 -13.37
C ASN A 81 -5.01 -9.06 -14.13
N ILE A 82 -6.30 -8.80 -14.17
CA ILE A 82 -6.86 -7.63 -14.84
C ILE A 82 -6.94 -6.52 -13.81
N VAL A 83 -6.10 -5.49 -13.93
CA VAL A 83 -6.21 -4.32 -13.06
C VAL A 83 -7.22 -3.36 -13.66
N VAL A 84 -8.24 -3.00 -12.89
CA VAL A 84 -9.26 -2.03 -13.29
C VAL A 84 -9.18 -0.83 -12.36
N SER A 85 -8.97 0.37 -12.89
CA SER A 85 -8.95 1.58 -12.07
C SER A 85 -10.24 2.39 -12.16
N HIS A 86 -10.68 2.86 -11.01
CA HIS A 86 -11.76 3.83 -10.86
C HIS A 86 -11.31 4.94 -9.92
N SER A 87 -11.60 6.21 -10.23
CA SER A 87 -11.34 7.30 -9.28
C SER A 87 -12.59 7.58 -8.45
N LYS A 88 -12.47 7.49 -7.12
CA LYS A 88 -13.52 7.91 -6.18
C LYS A 88 -13.82 9.40 -6.33
N SER A 89 -12.77 10.19 -6.48
CA SER A 89 -12.80 11.65 -6.53
C SER A 89 -13.45 12.18 -7.81
N SER A 90 -13.28 11.48 -8.94
CA SER A 90 -13.97 11.77 -10.22
C SER A 90 -15.47 11.40 -10.25
N GLY A 91 -16.01 10.90 -9.13
CA GLY A 91 -17.33 10.30 -9.03
C GLY A 91 -17.20 8.77 -9.02
N VAL A 92 -17.77 8.12 -8.00
CA VAL A 92 -17.66 6.67 -7.77
C VAL A 92 -17.88 5.88 -9.07
N GLY A 93 -16.85 5.16 -9.52
CA GLY A 93 -16.90 4.36 -10.74
C GLY A 93 -16.55 5.10 -12.04
N ALA A 94 -16.09 6.35 -11.98
CA ALA A 94 -15.56 7.05 -13.15
C ALA A 94 -14.22 6.42 -13.59
N PRO A 95 -14.00 6.26 -14.91
CA PRO A 95 -12.77 5.65 -15.44
C PRO A 95 -11.57 6.55 -15.13
N ALA A 96 -10.51 5.94 -14.59
CA ALA A 96 -9.22 6.58 -14.33
C ALA A 96 -8.09 5.81 -15.03
N GLN A 97 -6.96 6.46 -15.26
CA GLN A 97 -5.77 5.79 -15.78
C GLN A 97 -5.05 5.05 -14.65
N VAL A 98 -4.29 4.01 -15.00
CA VAL A 98 -3.52 3.21 -14.05
C VAL A 98 -2.04 3.55 -14.22
N TYR A 99 -1.38 3.90 -13.12
CA TYR A 99 0.07 3.97 -13.03
C TYR A 99 0.60 2.78 -12.25
N ALA A 100 1.56 2.06 -12.81
CA ALA A 100 2.25 0.95 -12.17
C ALA A 100 3.72 1.30 -11.93
N HIS A 101 4.13 1.27 -10.67
CA HIS A 101 5.51 1.42 -10.23
C HIS A 101 6.04 0.08 -9.72
N PHE A 102 7.03 -0.47 -10.42
CA PHE A 102 7.68 -1.71 -9.99
C PHE A 102 8.74 -1.40 -8.94
N ARG A 103 8.31 -1.40 -7.67
CA ARG A 103 9.17 -1.14 -6.51
C ARG A 103 10.32 -2.15 -6.42
N SER A 104 10.04 -3.42 -6.69
CA SER A 104 11.09 -4.43 -6.79
C SER A 104 10.70 -5.57 -7.72
N ILE A 105 11.71 -6.07 -8.45
CA ILE A 105 11.64 -7.31 -9.23
C ILE A 105 12.86 -8.12 -8.86
N ASN A 106 12.63 -9.32 -8.32
CA ASN A 106 13.66 -10.29 -7.95
C ASN A 106 13.28 -11.63 -8.60
N LEU A 107 13.49 -11.73 -9.91
CA LEU A 107 13.26 -12.95 -10.69
C LEU A 107 14.58 -13.46 -11.26
N GLN A 108 14.56 -14.66 -11.85
CA GLN A 108 15.71 -15.20 -12.55
C GLN A 108 16.14 -14.28 -13.71
N GLN A 109 17.45 -14.17 -13.93
CA GLN A 109 18.04 -13.30 -14.96
C GLN A 109 17.69 -13.77 -16.38
N LYS A 110 17.73 -12.83 -17.33
CA LYS A 110 17.54 -13.10 -18.76
C LYS A 110 18.54 -14.15 -19.26
N VAL A 111 18.09 -15.11 -20.05
CA VAL A 111 18.92 -16.09 -20.77
C VAL A 111 18.85 -15.75 -22.25
N SER A 112 20.02 -15.46 -22.86
CA SER A 112 20.10 -15.03 -24.26
C SER A 112 19.25 -13.79 -24.59
N GLY A 113 19.07 -12.89 -23.63
CA GLY A 113 18.26 -11.67 -23.77
C GLY A 113 16.80 -11.81 -23.31
N ASN A 114 16.33 -13.03 -23.00
CA ASN A 114 14.91 -13.30 -22.80
C ASN A 114 14.60 -13.83 -21.40
N CYS A 115 13.44 -13.45 -20.87
CA CYS A 115 12.90 -14.00 -19.63
C CYS A 115 12.23 -15.34 -19.91
N THR A 116 13.01 -16.42 -19.84
CA THR A 116 12.53 -17.78 -20.15
C THR A 116 11.99 -18.53 -18.92
N ALA A 117 12.56 -18.25 -17.75
CA ALA A 117 12.32 -19.02 -16.53
C ALA A 117 11.11 -18.48 -15.73
N ALA A 118 11.08 -17.17 -15.53
CA ALA A 118 9.96 -16.43 -14.96
C ALA A 118 9.87 -15.08 -15.65
N ARG A 119 8.67 -14.68 -16.05
CA ARG A 119 8.44 -13.53 -16.92
C ARG A 119 7.20 -12.77 -16.47
N LEU A 120 7.39 -11.46 -16.29
CA LEU A 120 6.31 -10.49 -16.10
C LEU A 120 6.09 -9.70 -17.37
N ASP A 121 4.83 -9.47 -17.70
CA ASP A 121 4.43 -8.62 -18.81
C ASP A 121 3.31 -7.68 -18.38
N VAL A 122 3.35 -6.46 -18.92
CA VAL A 122 2.38 -5.41 -18.63
C VAL A 122 1.73 -4.97 -19.93
N PHE A 123 0.42 -4.80 -19.90
CA PHE A 123 -0.39 -4.43 -21.05
C PHE A 123 -1.25 -3.21 -20.76
N ASP A 124 -1.60 -2.51 -21.83
CA ASP A 124 -2.54 -1.39 -21.89
C ASP A 124 -3.80 -1.90 -22.62
N GLY A 125 -4.90 -2.00 -21.87
CA GLY A 125 -6.22 -2.36 -22.37
C GLY A 125 -6.58 -3.85 -22.42
N LEU A 126 -7.89 -4.11 -22.45
CA LEU A 126 -8.45 -5.47 -22.57
C LEU A 126 -8.71 -5.90 -24.03
N ARG A 127 -9.37 -5.03 -24.82
CA ARG A 127 -9.81 -5.39 -26.18
C ARG A 127 -8.68 -5.33 -27.21
N ASN A 128 -7.78 -4.37 -27.03
CA ASN A 128 -6.61 -4.17 -27.88
C ASN A 128 -5.33 -4.35 -27.06
N LYS A 129 -5.25 -5.43 -26.26
CA LYS A 129 -4.18 -5.75 -25.29
C LYS A 129 -2.80 -5.42 -25.86
N LYS A 130 -2.32 -4.20 -25.62
CA LYS A 130 -1.08 -3.65 -26.18
C LYS A 130 0.01 -3.86 -25.16
N ARG A 131 1.02 -4.65 -25.48
CA ARG A 131 2.16 -4.84 -24.57
C ARG A 131 2.91 -3.52 -24.43
N ILE A 132 3.04 -3.04 -23.20
CA ILE A 132 3.81 -1.83 -22.85
C ILE A 132 5.13 -2.16 -22.17
N SER A 133 5.28 -3.39 -21.64
CA SER A 133 6.58 -3.93 -21.23
C SER A 133 7.46 -4.32 -22.42
N GLU A 134 8.76 -4.50 -22.18
CA GLU A 134 9.70 -4.99 -23.20
C GLU A 134 9.24 -6.32 -23.84
N SER A 135 9.56 -6.53 -25.13
CA SER A 135 9.21 -7.77 -25.87
C SER A 135 9.75 -9.03 -25.20
N GLU A 136 10.93 -8.91 -24.58
CA GLU A 136 11.62 -10.01 -23.91
C GLU A 136 11.09 -10.30 -22.49
N GLY A 137 10.13 -9.51 -22.02
CA GLY A 137 9.55 -9.60 -20.69
C GLY A 137 10.42 -9.02 -19.59
N LEU A 138 9.82 -8.84 -18.41
CA LEU A 138 10.48 -8.31 -17.22
C LEU A 138 10.89 -9.46 -16.29
N CYS A 139 12.18 -9.53 -15.99
CA CYS A 139 12.77 -10.46 -15.04
C CYS A 139 14.15 -9.96 -14.59
N GLY A 140 14.86 -10.76 -13.80
CA GLY A 140 16.11 -10.38 -13.17
C GLY A 140 15.91 -9.62 -11.86
N THR A 141 17.03 -9.12 -11.33
CA THR A 141 17.08 -8.24 -10.16
C THR A 141 17.25 -6.81 -10.63
N SER A 142 16.18 -6.02 -10.63
CA SER A 142 16.27 -4.62 -11.07
C SER A 142 16.63 -3.70 -9.90
N LEU A 143 17.79 -3.06 -9.97
CA LEU A 143 18.17 -1.96 -9.06
C LEU A 143 17.50 -0.62 -9.45
N GLN A 144 16.92 -0.54 -10.65
CA GLN A 144 16.10 0.58 -11.11
C GLN A 144 14.63 0.17 -11.14
N THR A 145 13.78 0.99 -10.55
CA THR A 145 12.33 0.82 -10.63
C THR A 145 11.87 1.06 -12.07
N VAL A 146 10.90 0.27 -12.54
CA VAL A 146 10.34 0.41 -13.89
C VAL A 146 8.89 0.83 -13.77
N ASP A 147 8.50 1.76 -14.62
CA ASP A 147 7.23 2.46 -14.51
C ASP A 147 6.42 2.31 -15.80
N TYR A 148 5.12 2.08 -15.65
CA TYR A 148 4.18 1.95 -16.76
C TYR A 148 2.91 2.73 -16.49
N THR A 149 2.31 3.28 -17.54
CA THR A 149 0.99 3.93 -17.47
C THR A 149 0.10 3.45 -18.58
N THR A 150 -1.20 3.34 -18.31
CA THR A 150 -2.19 3.22 -19.37
C THR A 150 -2.35 4.54 -20.10
N ASP A 151 -2.59 4.49 -21.41
CA ASP A 151 -2.67 5.69 -22.24
C ASP A 151 -4.08 6.32 -22.18
N GLN A 152 -5.12 5.55 -22.51
CA GLN A 152 -6.51 6.06 -22.58
C GLN A 152 -7.56 5.11 -21.98
N ASP A 153 -7.14 3.95 -21.49
CA ASP A 153 -8.04 3.04 -20.81
C ASP A 153 -7.73 2.94 -19.32
N ASN A 154 -8.67 2.31 -18.63
CA ASN A 154 -8.62 2.07 -17.20
C ASN A 154 -8.26 0.62 -16.88
N PHE A 155 -7.70 -0.12 -17.85
CA PHE A 155 -7.40 -1.54 -17.72
C PHE A 155 -5.92 -1.82 -17.94
N MET A 156 -5.24 -2.31 -16.92
CA MET A 156 -3.84 -2.73 -17.02
C MET A 156 -3.71 -4.22 -16.73
N PRO A 157 -3.81 -5.11 -17.72
CA PRO A 157 -3.51 -6.52 -17.52
C PRO A 157 -2.04 -6.72 -17.15
N ILE A 158 -1.79 -7.51 -16.11
CA ILE A 158 -0.46 -7.92 -15.69
C ILE A 158 -0.41 -9.44 -15.74
N GLU A 159 0.50 -9.95 -16.55
CA GLU A 159 0.67 -11.38 -16.77
C GLU A 159 1.98 -11.86 -16.17
N PHE A 160 1.92 -12.91 -15.37
CA PHE A 160 3.07 -13.59 -14.79
C PHE A 160 3.11 -15.04 -15.23
N THR A 161 4.23 -15.45 -15.81
CA THR A 161 4.46 -16.82 -16.28
C THR A 161 5.72 -17.40 -15.67
N THR A 162 5.71 -18.70 -15.39
CA THR A 162 6.86 -19.47 -14.93
C THR A 162 6.98 -20.76 -15.71
N ASP A 163 8.21 -21.21 -15.93
CA ASP A 163 8.49 -22.52 -16.54
C ASP A 163 8.33 -23.66 -15.52
N GLY A 164 8.66 -24.89 -15.93
CA GLY A 164 8.55 -26.07 -15.07
C GLY A 164 9.63 -26.22 -14.00
N SER A 165 10.55 -25.27 -13.86
CA SER A 165 11.66 -25.36 -12.91
C SER A 165 11.34 -24.76 -11.55
N ASN A 166 11.99 -25.29 -10.51
CA ASN A 166 11.87 -24.75 -9.17
C ASN A 166 12.75 -23.50 -9.04
N GLN A 167 12.10 -22.36 -8.84
CA GLN A 167 12.75 -21.07 -8.77
C GLN A 167 12.37 -20.31 -7.50
N VAL A 168 13.16 -19.29 -7.22
CA VAL A 168 12.92 -18.35 -6.15
C VAL A 168 12.74 -16.97 -6.76
N GLY A 169 11.71 -16.25 -6.33
CA GLY A 169 11.52 -14.88 -6.72
C GLY A 169 10.43 -14.14 -5.96
N SER A 170 10.44 -12.84 -6.14
CA SER A 170 9.45 -11.92 -5.60
C SER A 170 9.34 -10.69 -6.48
N PHE A 171 8.19 -10.04 -6.42
CA PHE A 171 8.02 -8.69 -6.93
C PHE A 171 7.01 -7.94 -6.06
N GLU A 172 7.11 -6.63 -6.11
CA GLU A 172 6.20 -5.69 -5.47
C GLU A 172 5.92 -4.56 -6.45
N ILE A 173 4.64 -4.35 -6.74
CA ILE A 173 4.15 -3.35 -7.69
C ILE A 173 3.19 -2.44 -6.94
N THR A 174 3.40 -1.12 -7.02
CA THR A 174 2.38 -0.16 -6.61
C THR A 174 1.54 0.19 -7.83
N LEU A 175 0.24 0.01 -7.72
CA LEU A 175 -0.75 0.39 -8.72
C LEU A 175 -1.51 1.58 -8.17
N THR A 176 -1.48 2.72 -8.87
CA THR A 176 -2.15 3.96 -8.45
C THR A 176 -3.14 4.37 -9.51
N ASN A 177 -4.33 4.80 -9.09
CA ASN A 177 -5.22 5.52 -9.99
C ASN A 177 -4.65 6.92 -10.26
N PHE A 178 -4.86 7.46 -11.44
CA PHE A 178 -4.63 8.89 -11.67
C PHE A 178 -5.51 9.41 -12.79
N HIS A 179 -5.65 10.72 -12.83
CA HIS A 179 -6.06 11.42 -14.04
C HIS A 179 -5.24 12.69 -14.23
N THR A 180 -5.48 13.39 -15.33
CA THR A 180 -4.87 14.70 -15.62
C THR A 180 -5.97 15.76 -15.71
N GLY A 181 -5.60 17.04 -15.62
CA GLY A 181 -6.53 18.16 -15.64
C GLY A 181 -6.66 18.84 -14.27
N GLU A 182 -7.84 19.37 -13.96
CA GLU A 182 -8.11 19.98 -12.66
C GLU A 182 -8.35 18.90 -11.61
N CYS A 183 -7.53 18.90 -10.55
CA CYS A 183 -7.73 17.98 -9.44
C CYS A 183 -8.97 18.38 -8.62
N LEU A 184 -9.67 17.36 -8.16
CA LEU A 184 -10.91 17.47 -7.42
C LEU A 184 -10.64 17.62 -5.92
N ALA A 185 -11.67 17.95 -5.16
CA ALA A 185 -11.55 18.07 -3.72
C ALA A 185 -11.17 16.72 -3.10
N GLY A 186 -10.08 16.69 -2.33
CA GLY A 186 -9.54 15.45 -1.75
C GLY A 186 -8.45 14.79 -2.59
N GLU A 187 -8.02 15.39 -3.69
CA GLU A 187 -6.88 14.94 -4.50
C GLU A 187 -5.64 15.80 -4.27
N PHE A 188 -4.49 15.23 -4.64
CA PHE A 188 -3.18 15.86 -4.65
C PHE A 188 -2.69 16.02 -6.09
N LEU A 189 -2.29 17.24 -6.45
CA LEU A 189 -1.64 17.54 -7.72
C LEU A 189 -0.15 17.23 -7.63
N CYS A 190 0.28 16.18 -8.31
CA CYS A 190 1.67 15.83 -8.51
C CYS A 190 2.40 16.89 -9.36
N THR A 191 3.73 16.99 -9.22
CA THR A 191 4.54 17.95 -9.99
C THR A 191 4.50 17.69 -11.50
N ASN A 192 4.31 16.43 -11.90
CA ASN A 192 4.14 16.00 -13.29
C ASN A 192 2.73 16.24 -13.86
N GLY A 193 1.83 16.86 -13.10
CA GLY A 193 0.47 17.21 -13.54
C GLY A 193 -0.57 16.10 -13.37
N ARG A 194 -0.23 14.99 -12.70
CA ARG A 194 -1.20 13.96 -12.32
C ARG A 194 -1.97 14.37 -11.06
N CYS A 195 -3.26 14.04 -11.04
CA CYS A 195 -4.08 14.07 -9.84
C CYS A 195 -4.16 12.66 -9.29
N VAL A 196 -3.73 12.47 -8.05
CA VAL A 196 -3.84 11.21 -7.28
C VAL A 196 -4.64 11.48 -6.02
N ASP A 197 -5.19 10.44 -5.38
CA ASP A 197 -5.92 10.65 -4.13
C ASP A 197 -5.00 11.23 -3.03
N SER A 198 -5.50 12.16 -2.21
CA SER A 198 -4.67 12.78 -1.17
C SER A 198 -4.23 11.81 -0.08
N THR A 199 -4.91 10.67 0.09
CA THR A 199 -4.59 9.63 1.09
C THR A 199 -3.32 8.84 0.78
N VAL A 200 -2.85 8.85 -0.47
CA VAL A 200 -1.61 8.17 -0.88
C VAL A 200 -0.37 9.06 -0.75
N GLN A 201 -0.52 10.27 -0.21
CA GLN A 201 0.62 11.11 0.16
C GLN A 201 1.35 10.56 1.38
N CYS A 202 2.67 10.64 1.34
CA CYS A 202 3.55 10.27 2.45
C CYS A 202 3.40 8.82 2.93
N ASP A 203 2.92 7.92 2.07
CA ASP A 203 2.69 6.51 2.41
C ASP A 203 3.95 5.64 2.23
N GLY A 204 5.02 6.21 1.67
CA GLY A 204 6.29 5.54 1.42
C GLY A 204 6.32 4.72 0.13
N TYR A 205 5.36 4.94 -0.77
CA TYR A 205 5.30 4.38 -2.12
C TYR A 205 5.20 5.50 -3.14
N GLN A 206 5.82 5.33 -4.30
CA GLN A 206 5.76 6.32 -5.37
C GLN A 206 4.43 6.16 -6.13
N ASN A 207 3.49 7.06 -5.86
CA ASN A 207 2.16 7.06 -6.47
C ASN A 207 2.05 8.09 -7.61
N CYS A 208 2.78 9.21 -7.51
CA CYS A 208 2.78 10.22 -8.56
C CYS A 208 3.62 9.83 -9.79
N GLY A 209 4.63 8.99 -9.61
CA GLY A 209 5.62 8.65 -10.65
C GLY A 209 6.77 9.65 -10.81
N ASP A 210 6.68 10.82 -10.21
CA ASP A 210 7.80 11.76 -9.99
C ASP A 210 8.22 11.84 -8.51
N ASN A 211 7.62 10.99 -7.67
CA ASN A 211 7.80 10.91 -6.22
C ASN A 211 7.40 12.17 -5.43
N SER A 212 6.68 13.12 -6.05
CA SER A 212 6.22 14.35 -5.40
C SER A 212 5.27 14.12 -4.22
N ASP A 213 4.59 12.97 -4.20
CA ASP A 213 3.74 12.49 -3.11
C ASP A 213 4.50 12.16 -1.81
N ASN A 214 5.82 11.90 -1.87
CA ASN A 214 6.64 11.56 -0.70
C ASN A 214 7.63 12.64 -0.26
N VAL A 215 7.82 13.69 -1.08
CA VAL A 215 8.80 14.76 -0.81
C VAL A 215 8.16 16.11 -0.56
N SER A 216 6.83 16.16 -0.42
CA SER A 216 6.13 17.38 -0.07
C SER A 216 6.49 17.84 1.35
N ASP A 217 6.39 19.15 1.61
CA ASP A 217 6.64 19.73 2.93
C ASP A 217 5.79 19.04 4.01
N LEU A 218 4.58 18.59 3.66
CA LEU A 218 3.69 17.84 4.52
C LEU A 218 4.34 16.55 5.07
N CYS A 219 5.02 15.77 4.21
CA CYS A 219 5.66 14.53 4.63
C CYS A 219 6.80 14.77 5.64
N SER A 220 7.54 15.87 5.47
CA SER A 220 8.60 16.26 6.40
C SER A 220 8.06 16.60 7.79
N VAL A 221 6.90 17.26 7.86
CA VAL A 221 6.22 17.61 9.11
C VAL A 221 5.71 16.34 9.81
N ILE A 222 5.06 15.43 9.09
CA ILE A 222 4.55 14.16 9.65
C ILE A 222 5.70 13.33 10.23
N ALA A 223 6.81 13.19 9.49
CA ALA A 223 8.00 12.48 9.97
C ALA A 223 8.60 13.14 11.23
N GLY A 224 8.63 14.47 11.27
CA GLY A 224 9.12 15.23 12.42
C GLY A 224 8.26 15.05 13.67
N LEU A 225 6.93 15.05 13.55
CA LEU A 225 6.01 14.83 14.67
C LEU A 225 6.16 13.43 15.27
N ALA A 226 6.32 12.40 14.43
CA ALA A 226 6.56 11.03 14.88
C ALA A 226 7.87 10.90 15.68
N ALA A 227 8.96 11.50 15.18
CA ALA A 227 10.25 11.51 15.88
C ALA A 227 10.17 12.26 17.22
N GLY A 228 9.51 13.41 17.26
CA GLY A 228 9.33 14.21 18.48
C GLY A 228 8.51 13.48 19.55
N ALA A 229 7.44 12.80 19.15
CA ALA A 229 6.61 11.99 20.07
C ALA A 229 7.41 10.85 20.69
N ILE A 230 8.23 10.13 19.90
CA ILE A 230 9.09 9.04 20.40
C ILE A 230 10.09 9.58 21.44
N VAL A 231 10.74 10.71 21.17
CA VAL A 231 11.69 11.32 22.11
C VAL A 231 10.98 11.71 23.41
N ALA A 232 9.81 12.33 23.34
CA ALA A 232 9.02 12.69 24.53
C ALA A 232 8.61 11.46 25.35
N ILE A 233 8.15 10.38 24.69
CA ILE A 233 7.79 9.11 25.34
C ILE A 233 9.01 8.51 26.04
N VAL A 234 10.17 8.43 25.37
CA VAL A 234 11.41 7.87 25.96
C VAL A 234 11.88 8.70 27.16
N LEU A 235 11.91 10.03 27.05
CA LEU A 235 12.29 10.92 28.16
C LEU A 235 11.33 10.78 29.34
N SER A 236 10.02 10.67 29.07
CA SER A 236 9.02 10.44 30.12
C SER A 236 9.24 9.10 30.81
N ALA A 237 9.51 8.02 30.06
CA ALA A 237 9.74 6.69 30.62
C ALA A 237 11.01 6.66 31.48
N ILE A 238 12.10 7.30 31.03
CA ILE A 238 13.34 7.43 31.81
C ILE A 238 13.08 8.16 33.13
N PHE A 239 12.28 9.24 33.10
CA PHE A 239 11.91 9.98 34.30
C PHE A 239 11.16 9.11 35.33
N PHE A 240 10.15 8.36 34.88
CA PHE A 240 9.35 7.51 35.76
C PHE A 240 10.08 6.26 36.26
N VAL A 241 10.97 5.67 35.45
CA VAL A 241 11.66 4.41 35.80
C VAL A 241 12.90 4.66 36.65
N ILE A 242 13.60 5.78 36.45
CA ILE A 242 14.89 6.04 37.12
C ILE A 242 14.73 7.09 38.20
N PHE A 243 14.25 8.28 37.85
CA PHE A 243 14.28 9.42 38.76
C PHE A 243 13.22 9.32 39.86
N LEU A 244 12.02 8.84 39.51
CA LEU A 244 10.91 8.72 40.47
C LEU A 244 11.19 7.72 41.62
N PRO A 245 11.68 6.48 41.39
CA PRO A 245 12.03 5.57 42.48
C PRO A 245 13.24 6.03 43.29
N ILE A 246 14.26 6.65 42.66
CA ILE A 246 15.38 7.25 43.39
C ILE A 246 14.87 8.34 44.34
N PHE A 247 13.98 9.21 43.87
CA PHE A 247 13.37 10.25 44.68
C PHE A 247 12.60 9.66 45.88
N ILE A 248 11.79 8.61 45.65
CA ILE A 248 11.07 7.91 46.72
C ILE A 248 12.06 7.32 47.75
N ILE A 249 13.13 6.65 47.31
CA ILE A 249 14.16 6.08 48.18
C ILE A 249 14.84 7.15 49.03
N VAL A 250 15.21 8.28 48.42
CA VAL A 250 15.85 9.40 49.12
C VAL A 250 14.92 10.01 50.17
N VAL A 251 13.64 10.21 49.83
CA VAL A 251 12.64 10.74 50.76
C VAL A 251 12.38 9.77 51.91
N MET A 252 12.23 8.48 51.63
CA MET A 252 12.08 7.45 52.65
C MET A 252 13.33 7.35 53.55
N GLY A 253 14.52 7.47 52.97
CA GLY A 253 15.80 7.50 53.68
C GLY A 253 15.93 8.72 54.60
N ARG A 254 15.57 9.92 54.14
CA ARG A 254 15.53 11.15 54.94
C ARG A 254 14.51 11.04 56.08
N ARG A 255 13.32 10.51 55.83
CA ARG A 255 12.31 10.27 56.88
C ARG A 255 12.80 9.29 57.95
N ARG A 256 13.54 8.23 57.56
CA ARG A 256 14.14 7.29 58.53
C ARG A 256 15.23 7.94 59.39
N ARG A 257 16.11 8.76 58.80
CA ARG A 257 17.13 9.51 59.55
C ARG A 257 16.52 10.48 60.57
N ASN A 258 15.48 11.23 60.18
CA ASN A 258 14.83 12.17 61.10
C ASN A 258 14.11 11.48 62.28
N ARG A 259 13.69 10.21 62.14
CA ARG A 259 13.18 9.44 63.29
C ARG A 259 14.25 8.99 64.28
N TYR A 260 15.51 8.83 63.83
CA TYR A 260 16.62 8.40 64.68
C TYR A 260 17.30 9.55 65.45
N SER A 261 17.19 10.79 64.98
CA SER A 261 17.73 11.99 65.66
C SER A 261 16.75 12.64 66.65
N GLY A 262 15.61 12.02 66.93
CA GLY A 262 14.59 12.48 67.88
C GLY A 262 14.43 11.61 69.12
N ILE A 263 15.39 10.73 69.40
CA ILE A 263 15.51 9.93 70.64
C ILE A 263 16.79 10.36 71.35
#